data_AF-A0A8J6ND51-F1
#
_entry.id   AF-A0A8J6ND51-F1
#
_cell.length_a   1.000
_cell.length_b   1.000
_cell.length_c   1.000
_cell.angle_alpha   90.00
_cell.angle_beta   90.00
_cell.angle_gamma   90.00
#
_symmetry.space_group_name_H-M   'P 1'
#
loop_
_entity.id
_entity.type
_entity.pdbx_description
1 polymer ?
#
loop_
_entity_poly.entity_id
_entity_poly.type
_entity_poly.pdbx_seq_one_letter_code
_entity_poly.pdbx_strand_id
1 'polypeptide(L)' 'MTCKKAIGVANDMKDKYGSNLEIKIFTTDSEEAKGYNFRSSTNVLFNDELIPIDVATDRNKLDLFLSENI' A
#
# COMPACT_ATOMS: atom_id res chain seq x y z
N MET A 1 2.68 1.51 -15.39
CA MET A 1 2.92 2.85 -14.81
C MET A 1 2.38 3.00 -13.38
N THR A 2 1.58 2.03 -12.90
CA THR A 2 0.85 2.10 -11.62
C THR A 2 1.72 1.81 -10.39
N CYS A 3 2.71 0.91 -10.48
CA CYS A 3 3.58 0.56 -9.35
C CYS A 3 4.36 1.77 -8.79
N LYS A 4 4.96 2.59 -9.68
CA LYS A 4 5.72 3.79 -9.26
C LYS A 4 4.82 4.81 -8.56
N LYS A 5 3.55 4.90 -8.95
CA LYS A 5 2.59 5.84 -8.36
C LYS A 5 2.17 5.38 -6.95
N ALA A 6 1.85 4.10 -6.78
CA ALA A 6 1.56 3.52 -5.47
C ALA A 6 2.74 3.68 -4.50
N ILE A 7 3.98 3.43 -4.97
CA ILE A 7 5.19 3.60 -4.15
C ILE A 7 5.36 5.08 -3.73
N GLY A 8 5.15 6.02 -4.64
CA GLY A 8 5.26 7.45 -4.32
C GLY A 8 4.21 7.93 -3.32
N VAL A 9 2.97 7.45 -3.46
CA VAL A 9 1.89 7.75 -2.51
C VAL A 9 2.19 7.12 -1.15
N ALA A 10 2.63 5.87 -1.12
CA ALA A 10 3.01 5.18 0.11
C ALA A 10 4.14 5.93 0.84
N ASN A 11 5.22 6.31 0.15
CA ASN A 11 6.30 7.08 0.78
C ASN A 11 5.83 8.43 1.36
N ASP A 12 4.92 9.13 0.67
CA ASP A 12 4.34 10.38 1.17
C ASP A 12 3.52 10.16 2.45
N MET A 13 2.74 9.07 2.50
CA MET A 13 1.99 8.67 3.71
C MET A 13 2.94 8.26 4.84
N LYS A 14 4.04 7.59 4.54
CA LYS A 14 5.05 7.26 5.55
C LYS A 14 5.67 8.51 6.17
N ASP A 15 5.90 9.54 5.36
CA ASP A 15 6.43 10.82 5.86
C ASP A 15 5.38 11.53 6.74
N LYS A 16 4.10 11.47 6.33
CA LYS A 16 2.98 12.10 7.05
C LYS A 16 2.61 11.41 8.37
N TYR A 17 2.48 10.08 8.36
CA TYR A 17 2.11 9.26 9.52
C TYR A 17 3.32 8.77 10.32
N GLY A 18 4.53 8.97 9.79
CA GLY A 18 5.79 8.70 10.47
C GLY A 18 5.92 7.26 10.95
N SER A 19 6.35 7.12 12.20
CA SER A 19 6.57 5.82 12.86
C SER A 19 5.31 5.01 13.12
N ASN A 20 4.10 5.59 12.97
CA ASN A 20 2.84 4.86 13.14
C ASN A 20 2.43 4.07 11.89
N LEU A 21 3.13 4.23 10.76
CA LEU A 21 2.82 3.55 9.51
C LEU A 21 4.03 2.77 8.98
N GLU A 22 4.00 1.45 9.13
CA GLU A 22 4.99 0.55 8.53
C GLU A 22 4.58 0.18 7.11
N ILE A 23 5.36 0.63 6.12
CA ILE A 23 5.13 0.33 4.71
C ILE A 23 6.11 -0.73 4.25
N LYS A 24 5.59 -1.89 3.85
CA LYS A 24 6.34 -2.97 3.21
C LYS A 24 5.98 -3.04 1.73
N ILE A 25 7.00 -3.05 0.87
CA ILE A 25 6.85 -3.15 -0.57
C ILE A 25 7.30 -4.55 -0.96
N PHE A 26 6.34 -5.44 -1.22
CA PHE A 26 6.63 -6.79 -1.69
C PHE A 26 6.73 -6.81 -3.21
N THR A 27 7.73 -7.51 -3.71
CA THR A 27 7.80 -7.88 -5.13
C THR A 27 7.02 -9.16 -5.35
N THR A 28 6.62 -9.44 -6.59
CA THR A 28 5.84 -10.66 -6.94
C THR A 28 6.58 -11.96 -6.60
N ASP A 29 7.90 -11.87 -6.42
CA ASP A 29 8.76 -13.00 -6.06
C ASP A 29 8.87 -13.21 -4.53
N SER A 30 8.40 -12.26 -3.71
CA SER A 30 8.47 -12.35 -2.26
C SER A 30 7.57 -13.47 -1.73
N GLU A 31 8.06 -14.26 -0.77
CA GLU A 31 7.29 -15.39 -0.21
C GLU A 31 6.00 -14.94 0.47
N GLU A 32 6.00 -13.78 1.12
CA GLU A 32 4.81 -13.13 1.68
C GLU A 32 3.75 -12.82 0.61
N ALA A 33 4.16 -12.64 -0.65
CA ALA A 33 3.24 -12.43 -1.76
C ALA A 33 2.59 -13.71 -2.28
N LYS A 34 3.17 -14.90 -2.02
CA LYS A 34 2.62 -16.19 -2.47
C LYS A 34 1.34 -16.59 -1.74
N GLY A 35 1.12 -16.08 -0.52
CA GLY A 35 -0.10 -16.33 0.26
C GLY A 35 -1.32 -15.58 -0.27
N TYR A 36 -1.12 -14.53 -1.06
CA TYR A 36 -2.19 -13.68 -1.58
C TYR A 36 -2.36 -13.91 -3.09
N ASN A 37 -3.62 -14.02 -3.53
CA ASN A 37 -3.94 -14.23 -4.96
C ASN A 37 -3.86 -12.90 -5.73
N PHE A 38 -2.65 -12.39 -5.86
CA PHE A 38 -2.36 -11.12 -6.50
C PHE A 38 -2.60 -11.16 -8.01
N ARG A 39 -3.75 -10.64 -8.44
CA ARG A 39 -4.12 -10.51 -9.86
C ARG A 39 -3.38 -9.40 -10.60
N SER A 40 -2.70 -8.50 -9.89
CA SER A 40 -1.99 -7.35 -10.46
C SER A 40 -0.56 -7.28 -9.94
N SER A 41 0.33 -6.63 -10.69
CA SER A 41 1.73 -6.42 -10.28
C SER A 41 1.89 -5.40 -9.14
N THR A 42 0.81 -4.71 -8.75
CA THR A 42 0.79 -3.77 -7.64
C THR A 42 -0.33 -4.18 -6.71
N ASN A 43 0.03 -4.59 -5.50
CA ASN A 43 -0.91 -4.90 -4.44
C ASN A 43 -0.39 -4.20 -3.20
N VAL A 44 -1.30 -3.57 -2.46
CA VAL A 44 -0.96 -2.87 -1.23
C VAL A 44 -1.79 -3.51 -0.14
N LEU A 45 -1.12 -3.83 0.96
CA LEU A 45 -1.70 -4.43 2.15
C LEU A 45 -1.62 -3.40 3.27
N PHE A 46 -2.66 -3.34 4.09
CA PHE A 46 -2.70 -2.59 5.34
C PHE A 46 -3.16 -3.53 6.44
N ASN A 47 -2.35 -3.74 7.49
CA ASN A 47 -2.61 -4.75 8.53
C ASN A 47 -2.96 -6.15 7.98
N ASP A 48 -2.14 -6.68 7.06
CA ASP A 48 -2.38 -7.96 6.35
C ASP A 48 -3.66 -8.02 5.49
N GLU A 49 -4.43 -6.93 5.40
CA GLU A 49 -5.64 -6.82 4.59
C GLU A 49 -5.37 -6.11 3.26
N LEU A 50 -5.90 -6.68 2.18
CA LEU A 50 -5.67 -6.22 0.82
C LEU A 50 -6.53 -5.00 0.52
N ILE A 51 -5.90 -3.83 0.38
CA ILE A 51 -6.65 -2.61 0.04
C ILE A 51 -6.81 -2.45 -1.47
N PRO A 52 -7.89 -1.83 -1.94
CA PRO A 52 -8.10 -1.59 -3.36
C PRO A 52 -6.98 -0.77 -3.98
N ILE A 53 -6.52 -1.16 -5.18
CA ILE A 53 -5.48 -0.44 -5.92
C ILE A 53 -5.83 1.04 -6.17
N ASP A 54 -7.12 1.33 -6.34
CA ASP A 54 -7.63 2.68 -6.54
C ASP A 54 -7.46 3.56 -5.30
N VAL A 55 -7.54 2.97 -4.10
CA VAL A 55 -7.22 3.64 -2.83
C VAL A 55 -5.71 3.77 -2.70
N ALA A 56 -4.96 2.70 -2.94
CA ALA A 56 -3.51 2.68 -2.78
C ALA A 56 -2.72 3.59 -3.73
N THR A 57 -3.30 3.95 -4.87
CA THR A 57 -2.67 4.81 -5.89
C THR A 57 -3.15 6.25 -5.85
N ASP A 58 -4.15 6.55 -5.01
CA ASP A 58 -4.70 7.88 -4.82
C ASP A 58 -4.33 8.41 -3.43
N ARG A 59 -3.64 9.56 -3.42
CA ARG A 59 -3.12 10.14 -2.19
C ARG A 59 -4.23 10.50 -1.21
N ASN A 60 -5.33 11.09 -1.69
CA ASN A 60 -6.41 11.53 -0.81
C ASN A 60 -7.19 10.34 -0.25
N LYS A 61 -7.43 9.31 -1.07
CA LYS A 61 -8.14 8.12 -0.61
C LYS A 61 -7.32 7.31 0.39
N LEU A 62 -6.02 7.15 0.14
CA LEU A 62 -5.15 6.47 1.08
C LEU A 62 -5.04 7.26 2.39
N ASP A 63 -4.93 8.59 2.33
CA ASP A 63 -4.90 9.45 3.51
C ASP A 63 -6.16 9.31 4.38
N LEU A 64 -7.34 9.38 3.78
CA LEU A 64 -8.61 9.17 4.49
C LEU A 64 -8.66 7.78 5.11
N PHE A 65 -8.32 6.74 4.34
CA PHE A 65 -8.32 5.35 4.82
C PHE A 65 -7.38 5.16 6.02
N LEU A 66 -6.16 5.71 5.95
CA LEU A 66 -5.19 5.64 7.03
C LEU A 66 -5.62 6.48 8.23
N SER A 67 -6.18 7.67 8.03
CA SER A 67 -6.67 8.53 9.11
C SER A 67 -7.82 7.92 9.91
N GLU A 68 -8.58 6.99 9.33
CA GLU A 68 -9.65 6.27 10.02
C GLU A 68 -9.15 5.02 10.75
N ASN A 69 -7.95 4.53 10.44
CA ASN A 69 -7.41 3.25 10.92
C ASN A 69 -6.10 3.36 11.73
N ILE A 70 -5.53 4.56 11.90
CA ILE A 70 -4.31 4.87 12.67
C ILE A 70 -4.64 5.83 13.82
#